data_AF-A0A260Z9H0-F1
#
_entry.id   AF-A0A260Z9H0-F1
#
_cell.length_a   1.000
_cell.length_b   1.000
_cell.length_c   1.000
_cell.angle_alpha   90.00
_cell.angle_beta   90.00
_cell.angle_gamma   90.00
#
_symmetry.space_group_name_H-M   'P 1'
#
loop_
_entity.id
_entity.type
_entity.pdbx_description
1 polymer ?
#
loop_
_entity_poly.entity_id
_entity_poly.type
_entity_poly.pdbx_seq_one_letter_code
_entity_poly.pdbx_strand_id
1 'polypeptide(L)'
;MEHNLVASMPVDDFMVLVTHWTSTEKEVGASFSYRHKEYNTRQRCDFHKEVFKRIKKIFKEAVLGHRCAMIPTDNGTALKVSVELSGDQLQPWNLVLQILRLEQ
;
A
#
# COMPACT_ATOMS: atom_id res chain seq x y z
N MET A 1 15.69 4.54 -28.53
CA MET A 1 16.10 3.72 -27.37
C MET A 1 15.47 4.39 -26.16
N GLU A 2 14.30 3.93 -25.74
CA GLU A 2 13.59 4.55 -24.62
C GLU A 2 14.35 4.24 -23.34
N HIS A 3 14.88 5.28 -22.70
CA HIS A 3 15.42 5.20 -21.35
C HIS A 3 14.25 4.92 -20.40
N ASN A 4 13.90 3.65 -20.26
CA ASN A 4 13.02 3.17 -19.20
C ASN A 4 13.78 3.33 -17.88
N LEU A 5 13.68 4.51 -17.27
CA LEU A 5 13.99 4.70 -15.85
C LEU A 5 12.99 3.85 -15.06
N VAL A 6 13.34 2.59 -14.83
CA VAL A 6 12.57 1.67 -14.01
C VAL A 6 12.80 2.05 -12.55
N ALA A 7 12.02 3.03 -12.06
CA ALA A 7 12.08 3.46 -10.67
C ALA A 7 11.33 2.47 -9.78
N SER A 8 12.08 1.66 -9.04
CA SER A 8 11.58 0.96 -7.86
C SER A 8 11.36 2.00 -6.76
N MET A 9 10.13 2.12 -6.24
CA MET A 9 9.82 3.06 -5.16
C MET A 9 10.31 2.47 -3.82
N PRO A 10 11.22 3.15 -3.09
CA PRO A 10 11.61 2.77 -1.74
C PRO A 10 10.43 2.73 -0.77
N VAL A 11 10.56 1.97 0.33
CA VAL A 11 9.52 1.88 1.37
C VAL A 11 9.23 3.26 1.96
N ASP A 12 10.24 4.09 2.21
CA ASP A 12 10.04 5.42 2.80
C ASP A 12 9.22 6.34 1.88
N ASP A 13 9.46 6.32 0.57
CA ASP A 13 8.67 7.08 -0.41
C ASP A 13 7.22 6.56 -0.48
N PHE A 14 7.03 5.24 -0.40
CA PHE A 14 5.69 4.66 -0.33
C PHE A 14 4.97 5.06 0.98
N MET A 15 5.69 5.18 2.09
CA MET A 15 5.12 5.66 3.34
C MET A 15 4.68 7.12 3.28
N VAL A 16 5.38 7.98 2.53
CA VAL A 16 4.92 9.35 2.26
C VAL A 16 3.56 9.33 1.56
N LEU A 17 3.37 8.44 0.59
CA LEU A 17 2.09 8.24 -0.08
C LEU A 17 1.01 7.79 0.92
N VAL A 18 1.28 6.78 1.75
CA VAL A 18 0.32 6.29 2.75
C VAL A 18 -0.08 7.40 3.71
N THR A 19 0.88 8.14 4.27
CA THR A 19 0.59 9.26 5.19
C THR A 19 -0.24 10.34 4.52
N HIS A 20 0.09 10.72 3.29
CA HIS A 20 -0.70 11.69 2.54
C HIS A 20 -2.12 11.20 2.30
N TRP A 21 -2.32 9.91 1.99
CA TRP A 21 -3.66 9.35 1.80
C TRP A 21 -4.48 9.37 3.09
N THR A 22 -3.86 9.08 4.24
CA THR A 22 -4.55 9.13 5.54
C THR A 22 -4.95 10.53 5.98
N SER A 23 -4.20 11.56 5.56
CA SER A 23 -4.45 12.96 5.95
C SER A 23 -5.37 13.73 5.01
N THR A 24 -5.75 13.13 3.88
CA THR A 24 -6.61 13.78 2.88
C THR A 24 -8.03 13.26 2.95
N GLU A 25 -9.00 14.13 2.76
CA GLU A 25 -10.43 13.79 2.66
C GLU A 25 -10.78 13.16 1.30
N LYS A 26 -10.15 12.04 0.99
CA LYS A 26 -10.49 11.24 -0.18
C LYS A 26 -11.85 10.58 0.02
N GLU A 27 -12.63 10.51 -1.05
CA GLU A 27 -13.95 9.88 -1.04
C GLU A 27 -13.85 8.36 -0.78
N VAL A 28 -14.88 7.80 -0.15
CA VAL A 28 -15.02 6.35 -0.02
C VAL A 28 -15.01 5.68 -1.39
N GLY A 29 -14.19 4.65 -1.54
CA GLY A 29 -14.01 3.95 -2.81
C GLY A 29 -12.84 4.50 -3.65
N ALA A 30 -12.29 5.67 -3.31
CA ALA A 30 -11.06 6.15 -3.92
C ALA A 30 -9.96 5.11 -3.75
N SER A 31 -9.27 4.77 -4.84
CA SER A 31 -8.24 3.74 -4.86
C SER A 31 -7.04 4.13 -5.70
N PHE A 32 -5.88 3.60 -5.32
CA PHE A 32 -4.63 3.72 -6.04
C PHE A 32 -3.91 2.38 -6.00
N SER A 33 -3.43 1.94 -7.15
CA SER A 33 -2.70 0.68 -7.29
C SER A 33 -1.31 0.97 -7.80
N TYR A 34 -0.31 0.48 -7.07
CA TYR A 34 1.09 0.54 -7.44
C TYR A 34 1.58 -0.87 -7.75
N ARG A 35 2.00 -1.07 -9.00
CA ARG A 35 2.70 -2.27 -9.42
C ARG A 35 4.17 -2.12 -9.10
N HIS A 36 4.63 -2.82 -8.08
CA HIS A 36 6.05 -2.83 -7.75
C HIS A 36 6.79 -3.78 -8.71
N LYS A 37 7.67 -3.21 -9.56
CA LYS A 37 8.50 -3.99 -10.47
C LYS A 37 9.66 -4.60 -9.70
N GLU A 38 9.57 -5.89 -9.40
CA GLU A 38 10.60 -6.60 -8.66
C GLU A 38 11.26 -7.71 -9.47
N TYR A 39 12.59 -7.76 -9.41
CA TYR A 39 13.44 -8.64 -10.23
C TYR A 39 13.63 -10.05 -9.64
N ASN A 40 13.32 -10.29 -8.36
CA ASN A 40 13.32 -11.64 -7.77
C ASN A 40 12.21 -11.84 -6.72
N THR A 41 11.79 -13.08 -6.52
CA THR A 41 10.67 -13.47 -5.64
C THR A 41 10.95 -13.28 -4.14
N ARG A 42 12.21 -13.18 -3.73
CA ARG A 42 12.61 -13.01 -2.32
C ARG A 42 12.44 -11.55 -1.87
N GLN A 43 12.91 -10.60 -2.70
CA GLN A 43 12.66 -9.16 -2.50
C GLN A 43 11.16 -8.86 -2.41
N ARG A 44 10.33 -9.63 -3.14
CA ARG A 44 8.86 -9.44 -3.17
C ARG A 44 8.22 -9.67 -1.84
N CYS A 45 8.67 -10.70 -1.13
CA CYS A 45 8.20 -11.01 0.22
C CYS A 45 8.67 -9.99 1.25
N ASP A 46 9.76 -9.28 1.00
CA ASP A 46 10.36 -8.39 1.98
C ASP A 46 9.79 -6.96 1.89
N PHE A 47 9.50 -6.46 0.68
CA PHE A 47 8.98 -5.11 0.50
C PHE A 47 7.64 -4.87 1.21
N HIS A 48 6.61 -5.67 0.91
CA HIS A 48 5.28 -5.46 1.51
C HIS A 48 5.26 -5.75 3.01
N LYS A 49 6.10 -6.68 3.50
CA LYS A 49 6.27 -6.90 4.93
C LYS A 49 6.87 -5.69 5.61
N GLU A 50 7.89 -5.06 5.01
CA GLU A 50 8.50 -3.86 5.58
C GLU A 50 7.52 -2.68 5.52
N VAL A 51 6.71 -2.55 4.46
CA VAL A 51 5.60 -1.58 4.40
C VAL A 51 4.63 -1.79 5.56
N PHE A 52 4.13 -3.01 5.79
CA PHE A 52 3.19 -3.29 6.89
C PHE A 52 3.81 -3.06 8.28
N LYS A 53 5.07 -3.44 8.46
CA LYS A 53 5.83 -3.16 9.69
C LYS A 53 5.98 -1.66 9.91
N ARG A 54 6.26 -0.89 8.86
CA ARG A 54 6.41 0.57 8.93
C ARG A 54 5.07 1.26 9.19
N ILE A 55 3.99 0.78 8.58
CA ILE A 55 2.62 1.21 8.88
C ILE A 55 2.32 1.02 10.36
N LYS A 56 2.53 -0.18 10.92
CA LYS A 56 2.23 -0.43 12.35
C LYS A 56 3.08 0.41 13.30
N LYS A 57 4.31 0.75 12.91
CA LYS A 57 5.20 1.62 13.69
C LYS A 57 4.72 3.08 13.70
N ILE A 58 4.21 3.59 12.58
CA ILE A 58 3.76 4.98 12.44
C ILE A 58 2.32 5.14 12.95
N PHE A 59 1.43 4.26 12.52
CA PHE A 59 0.02 4.24 12.85
C PHE A 59 -0.25 3.14 13.88
N LYS A 60 -0.12 3.48 15.17
CA LYS A 60 -0.26 2.51 16.26
C LYS A 60 -1.63 1.83 16.27
N GLU A 61 -2.66 2.56 15.88
CA GLU A 61 -4.05 2.11 15.78
C GLU A 61 -4.31 1.24 14.54
N ALA A 62 -3.34 1.12 13.62
CA ALA A 62 -3.52 0.29 12.44
C ALA A 62 -3.71 -1.18 12.82
N VAL A 63 -4.69 -1.82 12.19
CA VAL A 63 -4.99 -3.25 12.34
C VAL A 63 -4.33 -3.99 11.18
N LEU A 64 -3.43 -4.93 11.49
CA LEU A 64 -2.77 -5.76 10.49
C LEU A 64 -3.57 -7.04 10.24
N GLY A 65 -3.80 -7.35 8.98
CA GLY A 65 -4.27 -8.64 8.50
C GLY A 65 -3.18 -9.39 7.72
N HIS A 66 -3.52 -10.55 7.16
CA HIS A 66 -2.57 -11.40 6.44
C HIS A 66 -1.97 -10.73 5.18
N ARG A 67 -2.79 -9.96 4.45
CA ARG A 67 -2.38 -9.25 3.21
C ARG A 67 -2.84 -7.80 3.17
N CYS A 68 -3.17 -7.24 4.32
CA CYS A 68 -3.59 -5.85 4.40
C CYS A 68 -3.24 -5.22 5.74
N ALA A 69 -3.21 -3.90 5.76
CA ALA A 69 -3.25 -3.07 6.95
C ALA A 69 -4.43 -2.10 6.81
N MET A 70 -5.22 -1.95 7.86
CA MET A 70 -6.28 -0.97 7.96
C MET A 70 -5.81 0.18 8.86
N ILE A 71 -5.83 1.40 8.34
CA ILE A 71 -5.42 2.60 9.06
C ILE A 71 -6.65 3.49 9.20
N PRO A 72 -7.16 3.73 10.43
CA PRO A 72 -8.22 4.71 10.64
C PRO A 72 -7.78 6.10 10.16
N THR A 73 -8.73 6.86 9.63
CA THR A 73 -8.54 8.26 9.25
C THR A 73 -9.45 9.15 10.10
N ASP A 74 -9.16 10.45 10.12
CA ASP A 74 -9.85 11.40 11.00
C ASP A 74 -11.32 11.65 10.62
N ASN A 75 -11.75 11.25 9.43
CA ASN A 75 -13.10 11.51 8.89
C ASN A 75 -14.06 10.31 8.99
N GLY A 76 -13.77 9.35 9.88
CA GLY A 76 -14.61 8.16 10.06
C GLY A 76 -14.51 7.14 8.91
N THR A 77 -13.48 7.26 8.06
CA THR A 77 -13.10 6.25 7.08
C THR A 77 -11.81 5.54 7.49
N ALA A 78 -11.41 4.52 6.74
CA ALA A 78 -10.10 3.91 6.89
C ALA A 78 -9.41 3.76 5.53
N LEU A 79 -8.09 3.94 5.54
CA LEU A 79 -7.24 3.54 4.45
C LEU A 79 -6.86 2.07 4.59
N LYS A 80 -7.33 1.24 3.66
CA LYS A 80 -6.85 -0.12 3.44
C LYS A 80 -5.60 -0.07 2.57
N VAL A 81 -4.49 -0.60 3.09
CA VAL A 81 -3.27 -0.88 2.31
C VAL A 81 -3.18 -2.38 2.12
N SER A 82 -3.38 -2.91 0.91
CA SER A 82 -3.40 -4.35 0.63
C SER A 82 -2.40 -4.79 -0.43
N VAL A 83 -2.05 -6.07 -0.38
CA VAL A 83 -1.34 -6.78 -1.45
C VAL A 83 -2.36 -7.61 -2.23
N GLU A 84 -2.60 -7.25 -3.48
CA GLU A 84 -3.66 -7.85 -4.32
C GLU A 84 -3.09 -8.44 -5.60
N LEU A 85 -3.77 -9.45 -6.16
CA LEU A 85 -3.33 -10.09 -7.39
C LEU A 85 -3.49 -9.13 -8.57
N SER A 86 -2.45 -8.95 -9.37
CA SER A 86 -2.42 -8.04 -10.52
C SER A 86 -2.96 -8.68 -11.82
N GLY A 87 -3.10 -10.00 -11.86
CA GLY A 87 -3.39 -10.78 -13.07
C GLY A 87 -2.18 -11.02 -13.99
N ASP A 88 -1.03 -10.41 -13.71
CA ASP A 88 0.21 -10.57 -14.46
C ASP A 88 1.02 -11.76 -13.91
N GLN A 89 1.37 -12.73 -14.78
CA GLN A 89 2.11 -13.93 -14.37
C GLN A 89 3.56 -13.60 -13.93
N LEU A 90 4.16 -12.53 -14.44
CA LEU A 90 5.53 -12.15 -14.12
C LEU A 90 5.59 -11.28 -12.86
N GLN A 91 4.56 -10.48 -12.59
CA GLN A 91 4.48 -9.56 -11.46
C GLN A 91 3.10 -9.65 -10.78
N PRO A 92 2.82 -10.74 -10.05
CA PRO A 92 1.46 -11.08 -9.66
C PRO A 92 0.88 -10.21 -8.55
N TRP A 93 1.64 -9.28 -7.96
CA TRP A 93 1.20 -8.53 -6.78
C TRP A 93 1.25 -7.03 -7.01
N ASN A 94 0.15 -6.34 -6.68
CA ASN A 94 0.05 -4.89 -6.59
C ASN A 94 -0.11 -4.50 -5.12
N LEU A 95 0.47 -3.36 -4.74
CA LEU A 95 0.08 -2.68 -3.52
C LEU A 95 -1.08 -1.74 -3.83
N VAL A 96 -2.16 -1.89 -3.10
CA VAL A 96 -3.40 -1.14 -3.30
C VAL A 96 -3.69 -0.32 -2.06
N LEU A 97 -3.90 0.98 -2.26
CA LEU A 97 -4.46 1.91 -1.29
C LEU A 97 -5.93 2.10 -1.63
N GLN A 98 -6.83 1.95 -0.66
CA GLN A 98 -8.26 2.13 -0.87
C GLN A 98 -8.91 2.76 0.36
N ILE A 99 -9.72 3.80 0.16
CA ILE A 99 -10.54 4.37 1.22
C ILE A 99 -11.82 3.53 1.38
N LEU A 100 -12.04 3.03 2.59
CA LEU A 100 -13.22 2.25 2.98
C LEU A 100 -13.96 2.97 4.10
N ARG A 101 -15.27 2.72 4.24
CA ARG A 101 -15.96 3.10 5.47
C ARG A 101 -15.41 2.28 6.64
N LEU A 102 -15.22 2.88 7.80
CA LEU A 102 -15.18 2.09 9.03
C LEU A 102 -16.56 1.46 9.16
N GLU A 103 -16.65 0.13 9.09
CA GLU A 103 -17.87 -0.55 9.54
C GLU A 103 -18.06 -0.23 11.02
N GLN A 104 -19.22 0.32 11.37
CA GLN A 104 -19.64 0.63 12.75
C GLN A 104 -20.14 -0.61 13.46
#